data_AF-A0A9D8KHM3-F1
#
_entry.id   AF-A0A9D8KHM3-F1
#
_cell.length_a   1.000
_cell.length_b   1.000
_cell.length_c   1.000
_cell.angle_alpha   90.00
_cell.angle_beta   90.00
_cell.angle_gamma   90.00
#
_symmetry.space_group_name_H-M   'P 1'
#
loop_
_entity.id
_entity.type
_entity.pdbx_description
1 polymer ?
#
loop_
_entity_poly.entity_id
_entity_poly.type
_entity_poly.pdbx_seq_one_letter_code
_entity_poly.pdbx_strand_id
1 'polypeptide(L)' 'MKIKVETYSGYKADERPTVFYIGNRKHRIVEVTDRWYDPSADYFKVKAEDGGVYILVRNREGDFWELRGFFRE' A
#
# COMPACT_ATOMS: atom_id res chain seq x y z
N MET A 1 -2.24 9.93 5.93
CA MET A 1 -1.94 9.37 7.28
C MET A 1 -0.75 8.43 7.15
N LYS A 2 0.34 8.59 7.91
CA LYS A 2 1.47 7.65 7.85
C LYS A 2 1.08 6.28 8.39
N ILE A 3 1.50 5.23 7.69
CA ILE A 3 1.19 3.84 8.02
C ILE A 3 2.45 2.97 7.89
N LYS A 4 2.48 1.83 8.59
CA LYS A 4 3.49 0.81 8.36
C LYS A 4 3.02 -0.11 7.24
N VAL A 5 3.91 -0.41 6.31
CA VAL A 5 3.65 -1.34 5.19
C VAL A 5 4.79 -2.34 5.13
N GLU A 6 4.45 -3.61 5.00
CA GLU A 6 5.41 -4.69 4.72
C GLU A 6 5.40 -4.94 3.21
N THR A 7 6.56 -4.75 2.59
CA THR A 7 6.79 -5.05 1.18
C THR A 7 7.42 -6.42 1.04
N TYR A 8 7.07 -7.13 -0.03
CA TYR A 8 7.79 -8.34 -0.41
C TYR A 8 8.88 -7.98 -1.41
N SER A 9 10.15 -8.05 -1.00
CA SER A 9 11.32 -7.88 -1.86
C SER A 9 11.65 -9.20 -2.55
N GLY A 10 10.79 -9.63 -3.46
CA GLY A 10 11.05 -10.80 -4.31
C GLY A 10 12.15 -10.51 -5.35
N TYR A 11 12.92 -11.54 -5.72
CA TYR A 11 14.12 -11.57 -6.58
C TYR A 11 13.97 -11.00 -8.02
N LYS A 12 12.89 -10.30 -8.34
CA LYS A 12 12.66 -9.59 -9.60
C LYS A 12 11.96 -8.25 -9.33
N ALA A 13 12.74 -7.26 -8.88
CA ALA A 13 12.58 -5.81 -9.10
C ALA A 13 11.17 -5.15 -9.02
N ASP A 14 10.20 -5.73 -8.32
CA ASP A 14 8.85 -5.17 -8.18
C ASP A 14 8.45 -5.30 -6.71
N GLU A 15 8.90 -4.35 -5.89
CA GLU A 15 8.50 -4.25 -4.48
C GLU A 15 6.99 -4.02 -4.42
N ARG A 16 6.25 -5.03 -3.94
CA ARG A 16 4.80 -4.94 -3.79
C ARG A 16 4.41 -4.90 -2.32
N PRO A 17 3.48 -4.01 -1.92
CA PRO A 17 2.96 -4.03 -0.58
C PRO A 17 2.14 -5.31 -0.37
N THR A 18 2.39 -6.02 0.73
CA THR A 18 1.72 -7.28 1.07
C THR A 18 0.82 -7.18 2.29
N VAL A 19 1.22 -6.32 3.23
CA VAL A 19 0.48 -6.05 4.46
C VAL A 19 0.64 -4.58 4.78
N PHE A 20 -0.40 -3.96 5.31
CA PHE A 20 -0.28 -2.65 5.94
C PHE A 20 -0.96 -2.61 7.30
N TYR A 21 -0.59 -1.63 8.11
CA TYR A 21 -1.09 -1.46 9.46
C TYR A 21 -1.76 -0.09 9.61
N ILE A 22 -3.01 -0.09 10.07
CA ILE A 22 -3.72 1.12 10.50
C ILE A 22 -3.80 1.08 12.03
N GLY A 23 -2.96 1.87 12.69
CA GLY A 23 -2.75 1.75 14.13
C GLY A 23 -2.20 0.36 14.47
N ASN A 24 -2.89 -0.38 15.34
CA ASN A 24 -2.55 -1.75 15.72
C ASN A 24 -3.25 -2.83 14.86
N ARG A 25 -4.08 -2.44 13.90
CA ARG A 25 -4.81 -3.39 13.05
C ARG A 25 -3.99 -3.74 11.82
N LYS A 26 -3.79 -5.04 11.62
CA LYS A 26 -3.14 -5.61 10.43
C LYS A 26 -4.17 -5.81 9.33
N HIS A 27 -3.83 -5.39 8.11
CA HIS A 27 -4.62 -5.61 6.91
C HIS A 27 -3.75 -6.30 5.87
N ARG A 28 -4.04 -7.58 5.58
CA ARG A 28 -3.37 -8.28 4.48
C ARG A 28 -3.95 -7.80 3.15
N ILE A 29 -3.05 -7.45 2.24
CA ILE A 29 -3.42 -7.14 0.86
C ILE A 29 -3.66 -8.46 0.14
N VAL A 30 -4.87 -8.62 -0.37
CA VAL A 30 -5.25 -9.79 -1.18
C VAL A 30 -5.01 -9.54 -2.66
N GLU A 31 -5.11 -8.28 -3.10
CA GLU A 31 -4.95 -7.91 -4.50
C GLU A 31 -4.47 -6.46 -4.62
N VAL A 32 -3.56 -6.20 -5.58
CA VAL A 32 -3.23 -4.85 -6.03
C VAL A 32 -4.00 -4.60 -7.32
N THR A 33 -5.08 -3.84 -7.22
CA THR A 33 -6.01 -3.56 -8.33
C THR A 33 -5.48 -2.52 -9.30
N ASP A 34 -4.68 -1.56 -8.83
CA ASP A 34 -4.08 -0.52 -9.67
C ASP A 34 -2.75 -0.05 -9.07
N ARG A 35 -1.85 0.42 -9.94
CA ARG A 35 -0.57 1.01 -9.54
C ARG A 35 -0.17 2.09 -10.53
N TRP A 36 0.28 3.23 -10.03
CA TRP A 36 0.77 4.31 -10.86
C TRP A 36 1.94 5.03 -10.21
N TYR A 37 2.78 5.61 -11.05
CA TYR A 37 4.05 6.19 -10.67
C TYR A 37 4.02 7.69 -10.92
N ASP A 38 4.38 8.45 -9.90
CA ASP A 38 4.64 9.87 -9.99
C ASP A 38 6.15 10.12 -9.73
N PRO A 39 6.75 11.23 -10.20
CA PRO A 39 8.16 11.51 -9.96
C PRO A 39 8.57 11.45 -8.48
N SER A 40 7.67 11.83 -7.56
CA SER A 40 7.96 11.88 -6.12
C SER A 40 7.41 10.69 -5.32
N ALA A 41 6.47 9.91 -5.87
CA ALA A 41 5.78 8.86 -5.13
C ALA A 41 5.21 7.74 -5.99
N ASP A 42 5.12 6.55 -5.41
CA ASP A 42 4.43 5.39 -5.98
C ASP A 42 3.06 5.24 -5.34
N TYR A 43 2.02 5.05 -6.14
CA TYR A 43 0.67 4.86 -5.68
C TYR A 43 0.19 3.44 -5.96
N PHE A 44 -0.54 2.87 -5.00
CA PHE A 44 -1.07 1.52 -5.05
C PHE A 44 -2.52 1.50 -4.59
N LYS A 45 -3.43 1.07 -5.44
CA LYS A 45 -4.81 0.75 -5.06
C LYS A 45 -4.91 -0.73 -4.74
N VAL A 46 -5.17 -1.05 -3.48
CA VAL A 46 -5.12 -2.42 -2.96
C VAL A 46 -6.44 -2.82 -2.34
N LYS A 47 -6.84 -4.08 -2.54
CA LYS A 47 -7.93 -4.71 -1.82
C LYS A 47 -7.36 -5.47 -0.63
N ALA A 48 -7.95 -5.26 0.54
CA ALA A 48 -7.58 -5.98 1.76
C ALA A 48 -8.52 -7.16 2.02
N GLU A 49 -8.11 -8.07 2.90
CA GLU A 49 -8.92 -9.22 3.33
C GLU A 49 -10.24 -8.83 4.01
N ASP A 50 -10.35 -7.62 4.58
CA ASP A 50 -11.60 -7.06 5.15
C ASP A 50 -12.65 -6.72 4.08
N GLY A 51 -12.29 -6.85 2.79
CA GLY A 51 -13.14 -6.46 1.66
C GLY A 51 -13.01 -4.98 1.27
N GLY A 52 -12.38 -4.16 2.10
CA GLY A 52 -12.10 -2.75 1.81
C GLY A 52 -11.02 -2.55 0.73
N VAL A 53 -11.14 -1.45 0.01
CA VAL A 53 -10.16 -0.99 -0.99
C VAL A 53 -9.45 0.25 -0.47
N TYR A 54 -8.13 0.30 -0.58
CA TYR A 54 -7.27 1.32 0.02
C TYR A 54 -6.31 1.91 -1.01
N ILE A 55 -5.99 3.20 -0.87
CA ILE A 55 -4.94 3.86 -1.65
C ILE A 55 -3.73 4.07 -0.75
N LEU A 56 -2.67 3.31 -1.01
CA LEU A 56 -1.38 3.42 -0.35
C LEU A 56 -0.44 4.23 -1.24
N VAL A 57 0.34 5.11 -0.62
CA VAL A 57 1.33 5.93 -1.33
C VAL A 57 2.67 5.73 -0.67
N ARG A 58 3.66 5.29 -1.44
CA ARG A 58 5.06 5.25 -1.03
C ARG A 58 5.72 6.55 -1.44
N ASN A 59 6.13 7.35 -0.47
CA ASN A 59 6.99 8.48 -0.73
C ASN A 59 8.43 7.96 -0.90
N ARG A 60 9.04 8.24 -2.07
CA ARG A 60 10.39 7.75 -2.39
C ARG A 60 11.49 8.53 -1.68
N GLU A 61 11.28 9.84 -1.47
CA GLU A 61 12.29 10.72 -0.88
C GLU A 61 12.47 10.48 0.63
N GLY A 62 11.37 10.24 1.34
CA GLY A 62 11.37 10.00 2.78
C GLY A 62 11.24 8.54 3.20
N ASP A 63 11.16 7.62 2.24
CA ASP A 63 10.95 6.17 2.44
C ASP A 63 9.84 5.85 3.45
N PHE A 64 8.69 6.51 3.31
CA PHE A 64 7.53 6.27 4.17
C PHE A 64 6.27 6.01 3.37
N TRP A 65 5.33 5.30 4.00
CA TRP A 65 4.04 4.99 3.41
C TRP A 65 2.93 5.82 4.02
N GLU A 66 1.98 6.21 3.18
CA GLU A 66 0.78 6.93 3.58
C GLU A 66 -0.48 6.23 3.09
N LEU A 67 -1.49 6.19 3.94
CA LEU A 67 -2.87 5.94 3.52
C LEU A 67 -3.49 7.26 3.04
N ARG A 68 -3.91 7.29 1.78
CA ARG A 68 -4.56 8.46 1.14
C ARG A 68 -6.06 8.29 0.89
N GLY A 69 -6.55 7.06 0.76
CA GLY A 69 -7.95 6.80 0.46
C GLY A 69 -8.42 5.44 0.96
N PHE A 70 -9.71 5.34 1.26
CA PHE A 70 -10.40 4.12 1.66
C PHE A 70 -11.79 4.10 1.05
N PHE A 71 -12.16 2.97 0.48
CA PHE A 71 -13.46 2.71 -0.14
C PHE A 71 -13.99 1.38 0.41
N ARG A 72 -15.28 1.38 0.77
CA ARG A 72 -16.01 0.20 1.18
C ARG A 72 -17.33 0.21 0.43
N GLU A 73 -17.63 -0.90 -0.25
CA GLU A 73 -18.95 -1.17 -0.81
C GLU A 73 -19.90 -1.68 0.28
#